data_AF-A0A951N2N4-F1
#
_entry.id   AF-A0A951N2N4-F1
#
_cell.length_a   1.000
_cell.length_b   1.000
_cell.length_c   1.000
_cell.angle_alpha   90.00
_cell.angle_beta   90.00
_cell.angle_gamma   90.00
#
_symmetry.space_group_name_H-M   'P 1'
#
loop_
_entity.id
_entity.type
_entity.pdbx_description
1 polymer ?
#
loop_
_entity_poly.entity_id
_entity_poly.type
_entity_poly.pdbx_seq_one_letter_code
_entity_poly.pdbx_strand_id
1 'polypeptide(L)'
;MLLPKSPGYAHPGDLNITLAGDGKNPSSGYSFVVAGWDNTRSRVLRGTQVLAENRGEKAYFQNASTHNAQWHRKWFYIRVEARAARKDGKDGVQLTLNIDDEPIVTAFDPTPLSTWKSGGRVAFWTVDSTLMIARAKIEAEKMGLKSLPSGLFDAMPLVVAAQATAPQPVPVLVGESTSALVNRDDEGWKITNPASGGAFEVNLSTAPLTATSQTRLEIDADIPANVKIDAYCIIDGMRYTIEMTGDQRPDAMAPTLGQMTRSGSKWSFALGAALERRFASQKSWKIDALSLGARHGDAYRWLGFDGNALGASYRLLGWKL
;
A
#
# COMPACT_ATOMS: atom_id res chain seq x y z
N MET A 1 4.60 -5.78 15.04
CA MET A 1 4.66 -6.04 16.50
C MET A 1 3.26 -6.37 17.00
N LEU A 2 2.96 -7.63 17.30
CA LEU A 2 1.70 -8.06 17.92
C LEU A 2 1.87 -8.00 19.44
N LEU A 3 1.47 -6.88 20.05
CA LEU A 3 1.23 -6.82 21.49
C LEU A 3 -0.09 -7.55 21.79
N PRO A 4 -0.19 -8.32 22.89
CA PRO A 4 -1.47 -8.89 23.28
C PRO A 4 -2.41 -7.75 23.69
N LYS A 5 -3.48 -7.62 22.90
CA LYS A 5 -4.63 -6.73 23.11
C LYS A 5 -5.48 -7.28 24.26
N SER A 6 -5.02 -7.17 25.51
CA SER A 6 -5.89 -7.41 26.67
C SER A 6 -6.98 -6.32 26.74
N PRO A 7 -8.20 -6.69 27.14
CA PRO A 7 -9.37 -6.86 26.29
C PRO A 7 -9.85 -5.52 25.72
N GLY A 8 -9.77 -5.35 24.40
CA GLY A 8 -10.16 -4.12 23.73
C GLY A 8 -10.10 -4.22 22.21
N TYR A 9 -10.58 -3.17 21.54
CA TYR A 9 -10.57 -3.13 20.08
C TYR A 9 -9.16 -2.96 19.56
N ALA A 10 -8.81 -3.89 18.69
CA ALA A 10 -7.55 -3.95 17.99
C ALA A 10 -7.22 -2.69 17.19
N HIS A 11 -8.19 -2.28 16.37
CA HIS A 11 -8.14 -1.16 15.44
C HIS A 11 -9.56 -0.56 15.43
N PRO A 12 -9.90 0.31 16.41
CA PRO A 12 -11.25 0.86 16.53
C PRO A 12 -11.60 1.88 15.44
N GLY A 13 -10.61 2.32 14.68
CA GLY A 13 -10.72 3.32 13.63
C GLY A 13 -10.84 2.73 12.23
N ASP A 14 -10.31 3.47 11.25
CA ASP A 14 -10.34 3.12 9.83
C ASP A 14 -11.74 2.96 9.24
N LEU A 15 -12.61 3.90 9.60
CA LEU A 15 -13.98 4.02 9.06
C LEU A 15 -13.96 5.00 7.89
N ASN A 16 -13.39 4.55 6.77
CA ASN A 16 -12.91 5.46 5.73
C ASN A 16 -13.90 5.58 4.57
N ILE A 17 -13.94 6.76 3.95
CA ILE A 17 -14.82 7.04 2.81
C ILE A 17 -14.00 7.72 1.73
N THR A 18 -14.17 7.30 0.49
CA THR A 18 -13.62 8.00 -0.68
C THR A 18 -14.76 8.56 -1.53
N LEU A 19 -14.65 9.84 -1.88
CA LEU A 19 -15.50 10.50 -2.87
C LEU A 19 -14.75 10.70 -4.18
N ALA A 20 -15.49 10.76 -5.29
CA ALA A 20 -14.93 10.97 -6.63
C ALA A 20 -13.82 9.97 -7.01
N GLY A 21 -13.89 8.73 -6.54
CA GLY A 21 -12.96 7.68 -6.92
C GLY A 21 -13.26 7.08 -8.30
N ASP A 22 -12.32 6.29 -8.82
CA ASP A 22 -12.46 5.54 -10.08
C ASP A 22 -13.27 4.24 -9.95
N GLY A 23 -13.53 3.79 -8.72
CA GLY A 23 -14.20 2.52 -8.40
C GLY A 23 -13.31 1.30 -8.35
N LYS A 24 -12.00 1.47 -8.51
CA LYS A 24 -10.99 0.41 -8.48
C LYS A 24 -10.02 0.59 -7.31
N ASN A 25 -9.69 1.85 -7.00
CA ASN A 25 -8.72 2.19 -5.98
C ASN A 25 -9.25 3.29 -5.05
N PRO A 26 -9.30 3.08 -3.72
CA PRO A 26 -9.71 4.13 -2.79
C PRO A 26 -8.80 5.36 -2.85
N SER A 27 -7.51 5.21 -3.18
CA SER A 27 -6.60 6.36 -3.31
C SER A 27 -6.77 7.13 -4.61
N SER A 28 -7.67 6.77 -5.52
CA SER A 28 -7.91 7.54 -6.76
C SER A 28 -8.74 8.82 -6.56
N GLY A 29 -9.44 8.93 -5.43
CA GLY A 29 -10.38 10.00 -5.13
C GLY A 29 -9.94 10.94 -4.01
N TYR A 30 -10.91 11.65 -3.44
CA TYR A 30 -10.77 12.32 -2.15
C TYR A 30 -11.08 11.34 -1.03
N SER A 31 -10.07 10.98 -0.26
CA SER A 31 -10.21 10.00 0.82
C SER A 31 -10.24 10.67 2.17
N PHE A 32 -11.25 10.33 2.95
CA PHE A 32 -11.48 10.76 4.31
C PHE A 32 -11.18 9.58 5.21
N VAL A 33 -10.05 9.65 5.91
CA VAL A 33 -9.59 8.60 6.82
C VAL A 33 -9.95 9.00 8.23
N VAL A 34 -10.79 8.19 8.87
CA VAL A 34 -11.28 8.42 10.24
C VAL A 34 -10.48 7.57 11.20
N ALA A 35 -9.91 8.20 12.23
CA ALA A 35 -9.19 7.50 13.30
C ALA A 35 -8.14 6.51 12.74
N GLY A 36 -7.44 6.92 11.70
CA GLY A 36 -6.46 6.13 11.00
C GLY A 36 -5.10 6.04 11.69
N TRP A 37 -4.20 5.27 11.08
CA TRP A 37 -2.84 5.00 11.58
C TRP A 37 -2.86 4.58 13.04
N ASP A 38 -3.56 3.48 13.31
CA ASP A 38 -3.75 2.92 14.65
C ASP A 38 -4.42 3.92 15.61
N ASN A 39 -5.52 4.55 15.16
CA ASN A 39 -6.33 5.44 15.99
C ASN A 39 -5.56 6.67 16.52
N THR A 40 -4.70 7.27 15.68
CA THR A 40 -3.88 8.44 16.09
C THR A 40 -4.23 9.74 15.39
N ARG A 41 -4.96 9.70 14.28
CA ARG A 41 -5.26 10.90 13.46
C ARG A 41 -6.39 10.67 12.48
N SER A 42 -6.96 11.76 11.98
CA SER A 42 -7.86 11.75 10.83
C SER A 42 -7.29 12.62 9.71
N ARG A 43 -7.50 12.21 8.45
CA ARG A 43 -6.94 12.91 7.28
C ARG A 43 -7.94 13.08 6.16
N VAL A 44 -7.73 14.14 5.38
CA VAL A 44 -8.30 14.28 4.03
C VAL A 44 -7.15 14.18 3.04
N LEU A 45 -7.24 13.24 2.10
CA LEU A 45 -6.26 13.02 1.05
C LEU A 45 -6.87 13.27 -0.33
N ARG A 46 -6.05 13.76 -1.26
CA ARG A 46 -6.30 13.78 -2.70
C ARG A 46 -5.29 12.89 -3.36
N GLY A 47 -5.71 11.76 -3.91
CA GLY A 47 -4.71 10.80 -4.32
C GLY A 47 -4.01 10.20 -3.09
N THR A 48 -2.68 10.21 -3.15
CA THR A 48 -1.77 9.95 -2.01
C THR A 48 -1.39 11.23 -1.24
N GLN A 49 -1.78 12.41 -1.73
CA GLN A 49 -1.39 13.68 -1.13
C GLN A 49 -2.30 14.03 0.05
N VAL A 50 -1.72 14.29 1.22
CA VAL A 50 -2.45 14.83 2.37
C VAL A 50 -2.81 16.29 2.11
N LEU A 51 -4.11 16.60 2.12
CA LEU A 51 -4.62 17.97 2.03
C LEU A 51 -4.82 18.61 3.41
N ALA A 52 -5.25 17.81 4.39
CA ALA A 52 -5.39 18.22 5.77
C ALA A 52 -5.27 17.02 6.72
N GLU A 53 -4.81 17.29 7.93
CA GLU A 53 -4.66 16.31 9.00
C GLU A 53 -5.12 16.94 10.31
N ASN A 54 -5.86 16.18 11.11
CA ASN A 54 -6.11 16.50 12.51
C ASN A 54 -5.48 15.41 13.39
N ARG A 55 -4.81 15.84 14.46
CA ARG A 55 -4.21 14.99 15.51
C ARG A 55 -4.72 15.34 16.91
N GLY A 56 -5.61 16.32 17.02
CA GLY A 56 -6.20 16.71 18.28
C GLY A 56 -7.14 15.65 18.83
N GLU A 57 -7.69 15.92 20.01
CA GLU A 57 -8.53 14.98 20.76
C GLU A 57 -9.74 14.43 19.99
N LYS A 58 -10.26 15.19 19.02
CA LYS A 58 -11.40 14.79 18.17
C LYS A 58 -11.00 13.93 16.95
N ALA A 59 -9.70 13.80 16.68
CA ALA A 59 -9.22 13.16 15.45
C ALA A 59 -9.26 11.63 15.47
N TYR A 60 -9.58 11.02 16.61
CA TYR A 60 -9.56 9.57 16.82
C TYR A 60 -10.57 9.17 17.90
N PHE A 61 -10.85 7.87 18.01
CA PHE A 61 -11.80 7.35 18.98
C PHE A 61 -11.17 7.20 20.36
N GLN A 62 -11.66 7.97 21.32
CA GLN A 62 -11.20 7.91 22.70
C GLN A 62 -11.84 6.76 23.48
N ASN A 63 -11.09 6.18 24.43
CA ASN A 63 -11.56 5.13 25.33
C ASN A 63 -12.21 3.93 24.61
N ALA A 64 -11.69 3.59 23.43
CA ALA A 64 -12.18 2.51 22.60
C ALA A 64 -11.80 1.14 23.19
N SER A 65 -12.70 0.58 24.00
CA SER A 65 -12.51 -0.71 24.66
C SER A 65 -13.84 -1.48 24.72
N THR A 66 -13.76 -2.80 24.73
CA THR A 66 -14.91 -3.69 24.96
C THR A 66 -15.52 -3.53 26.36
N HIS A 67 -14.80 -2.94 27.30
CA HIS A 67 -15.29 -2.65 28.65
C HIS A 67 -15.98 -1.28 28.78
N ASN A 68 -15.80 -0.39 27.80
CA ASN A 68 -16.50 0.88 27.77
C ASN A 68 -17.86 0.67 27.08
N ALA A 69 -18.91 0.39 27.85
CA ALA A 69 -20.25 0.14 27.30
C ALA A 69 -20.84 1.31 26.49
N GLN A 70 -20.38 2.55 26.73
CA GLN A 70 -20.80 3.72 25.95
C GLN A 70 -20.13 3.77 24.56
N TRP A 71 -19.04 3.02 24.38
CA TRP A 71 -18.31 2.92 23.12
C TRP A 71 -18.60 1.59 22.43
N HIS A 72 -18.50 0.49 23.17
CA HIS A 72 -18.80 -0.86 22.70
C HIS A 72 -20.26 -0.92 22.26
N ARG A 73 -20.49 -1.02 20.94
CA ARG A 73 -21.80 -0.99 20.24
C ARG A 73 -22.36 0.41 19.91
N LYS A 74 -21.57 1.47 20.08
CA LYS A 74 -21.95 2.79 19.59
C LYS A 74 -21.98 2.79 18.05
N TRP A 75 -23.05 3.34 17.49
CA TRP A 75 -23.11 3.70 16.08
C TRP A 75 -22.60 5.13 15.91
N PHE A 76 -21.65 5.33 15.00
CA PHE A 76 -21.13 6.65 14.67
C PHE A 76 -21.81 7.18 13.41
N TYR A 77 -22.21 8.44 13.42
CA TYR A 77 -22.68 9.11 12.23
C TYR A 77 -21.51 9.83 11.55
N ILE A 78 -21.00 9.23 10.48
CA ILE A 78 -19.88 9.80 9.70
C ILE A 78 -20.47 10.50 8.48
N ARG A 79 -20.12 11.77 8.31
CA ARG A 79 -20.51 12.57 7.15
C ARG A 79 -19.28 13.14 6.48
N VAL A 80 -19.15 12.89 5.19
CA VAL A 80 -18.13 13.50 4.34
C VAL A 80 -18.80 14.30 3.24
N GLU A 81 -18.22 15.45 2.93
CA GLU A 81 -18.76 16.36 1.92
C GLU A 81 -17.64 16.86 1.03
N ALA A 82 -17.95 16.94 -0.26
CA ALA A 82 -17.18 17.66 -1.26
C ALA A 82 -18.14 18.64 -1.94
N ARG A 83 -17.83 19.93 -1.92
CA ARG A 83 -18.70 20.98 -2.48
C ARG A 83 -17.86 21.96 -3.29
N ALA A 84 -18.38 22.41 -4.42
CA ALA A 84 -17.77 23.52 -5.15
C ALA A 84 -17.67 24.74 -4.21
N ALA A 85 -16.50 25.38 -4.18
CA ALA A 85 -16.24 26.51 -3.30
C ALA A 85 -15.23 27.46 -3.93
N ARG A 86 -15.22 28.70 -3.46
CA ARG A 86 -14.21 29.69 -3.80
C ARG A 86 -13.51 30.14 -2.53
N LYS A 87 -12.18 30.11 -2.54
CA LYS A 87 -11.35 30.56 -1.41
C LYS A 87 -10.15 31.33 -1.96
N ASP A 88 -9.89 32.52 -1.40
CA ASP A 88 -8.78 33.39 -1.78
C ASP A 88 -8.72 33.66 -3.31
N GLY A 89 -9.89 33.87 -3.90
CA GLY A 89 -10.03 34.13 -5.34
C GLY A 89 -9.90 32.92 -6.27
N LYS A 90 -9.66 31.72 -5.73
CA LYS A 90 -9.55 30.47 -6.51
C LYS A 90 -10.82 29.64 -6.36
N ASP A 91 -11.33 29.16 -7.49
CA ASP A 91 -12.41 28.17 -7.51
C ASP A 91 -11.80 26.77 -7.25
N GLY A 92 -12.50 25.95 -6.49
CA GLY A 92 -12.00 24.65 -6.06
C GLY A 92 -13.09 23.82 -5.39
N VAL A 93 -12.66 22.86 -4.58
CA VAL A 93 -13.56 22.01 -3.80
C VAL A 93 -13.26 22.14 -2.30
N GLN A 94 -14.31 22.40 -1.53
CA GLN A 94 -14.30 22.34 -0.07
C GLN A 94 -14.64 20.92 0.35
N LEU A 95 -13.72 20.30 1.10
CA LEU A 95 -13.82 18.96 1.63
C LEU A 95 -14.02 19.06 3.15
N THR A 96 -14.98 18.33 3.69
CA THR A 96 -15.30 18.34 5.12
C THR A 96 -15.58 16.93 5.61
N LEU A 97 -15.01 16.56 6.76
CA LEU A 97 -15.29 15.33 7.50
C LEU A 97 -15.89 15.70 8.86
N ASN A 98 -17.06 15.16 9.15
CA ASN A 98 -17.74 15.27 10.44
C ASN A 98 -18.00 13.87 11.04
N ILE A 99 -17.99 13.80 12.37
CA ILE A 99 -18.43 12.62 13.14
C ILE A 99 -19.42 13.12 14.18
N ASP A 100 -20.61 12.52 14.24
CA ASP A 100 -21.71 12.91 15.12
C ASP A 100 -22.01 14.43 15.04
N ASP A 101 -22.02 14.95 13.80
CA ASP A 101 -22.20 16.36 13.43
C ASP A 101 -21.09 17.33 13.92
N GLU A 102 -20.02 16.83 14.55
CA GLU A 102 -18.85 17.63 14.90
C GLU A 102 -17.81 17.64 13.76
N PRO A 103 -17.26 18.82 13.39
CA PRO A 103 -16.22 18.90 12.37
C PRO A 103 -14.89 18.36 12.87
N ILE A 104 -14.33 17.42 12.12
CA ILE A 104 -13.06 16.75 12.43
C ILE A 104 -11.94 17.29 11.56
N VAL A 105 -12.14 17.36 10.25
CA VAL A 105 -11.13 17.86 9.29
C VAL A 105 -11.82 18.58 8.15
N THR A 106 -11.23 19.71 7.74
CA THR A 106 -11.69 20.52 6.61
C THR A 106 -10.50 20.85 5.72
N ALA A 107 -10.65 20.72 4.40
CA ALA A 107 -9.59 21.00 3.42
C ALA A 107 -10.14 21.69 2.17
N PHE A 108 -9.36 22.59 1.58
CA PHE A 108 -9.70 23.21 0.29
C PHE A 108 -8.69 22.78 -0.77
N ASP A 109 -9.18 22.26 -1.90
CA ASP A 109 -8.36 21.91 -3.05
C ASP A 109 -8.64 22.87 -4.22
N PRO A 110 -7.70 23.78 -4.56
CA PRO A 110 -7.83 24.71 -5.68
C PRO A 110 -7.65 24.03 -7.05
N THR A 111 -7.33 22.75 -7.07
CA THR A 111 -7.02 21.97 -8.28
C THR A 111 -7.78 20.64 -8.24
N PRO A 112 -9.12 20.66 -8.39
CA PRO A 112 -9.91 19.48 -8.13
C PRO A 112 -9.60 18.32 -9.07
N LEU A 113 -9.81 17.08 -8.59
CA LEU A 113 -9.67 15.87 -9.39
C LEU A 113 -10.53 15.92 -10.66
N SER A 114 -10.07 15.33 -11.75
CA SER A 114 -10.85 15.24 -13.00
C SER A 114 -12.15 14.44 -12.80
N THR A 115 -12.12 13.42 -11.95
CA THR A 115 -13.27 12.58 -11.54
C THR A 115 -14.31 13.35 -10.74
N TRP A 116 -13.91 14.42 -10.02
CA TRP A 116 -14.87 15.30 -9.33
C TRP A 116 -15.79 15.99 -10.34
N LYS A 117 -15.23 16.49 -11.45
CA LYS A 117 -15.99 17.19 -12.49
C LYS A 117 -16.78 16.25 -13.41
N SER A 118 -16.21 15.09 -13.73
CA SER A 118 -16.79 14.14 -14.69
C SER A 118 -17.76 13.13 -14.09
N GLY A 119 -17.89 13.12 -12.76
CA GLY A 119 -18.65 12.11 -12.02
C GLY A 119 -17.76 10.93 -11.66
N GLY A 120 -17.57 10.72 -10.35
CA GLY A 120 -16.82 9.60 -9.82
C GLY A 120 -17.68 8.66 -8.98
N ARG A 121 -17.02 7.71 -8.31
CA ARG A 121 -17.65 6.71 -7.45
C ARG A 121 -17.39 7.02 -5.98
N VAL A 122 -18.25 6.47 -5.13
CA VAL A 122 -18.09 6.50 -3.68
C VAL A 122 -17.63 5.13 -3.22
N ALA A 123 -16.65 5.09 -2.31
CA ALA A 123 -16.19 3.86 -1.70
C ALA A 123 -16.23 3.98 -0.17
N PHE A 124 -16.59 2.89 0.50
CA PHE A 124 -16.41 2.68 1.92
C PHE A 124 -15.33 1.62 2.09
N TRP A 125 -14.33 1.86 2.92
CA TRP A 125 -13.20 0.96 3.05
C TRP A 125 -12.57 1.06 4.44
N THR A 126 -11.71 0.10 4.75
CA THR A 126 -11.03 0.00 6.04
C THR A 126 -9.65 -0.64 5.86
N VAL A 127 -8.81 -0.55 6.88
CA VAL A 127 -7.47 -1.16 6.93
C VAL A 127 -7.43 -2.03 8.18
N ASP A 128 -7.12 -3.32 8.01
CA ASP A 128 -6.97 -4.29 9.11
C ASP A 128 -8.11 -4.23 10.16
N SER A 129 -9.33 -4.01 9.69
CA SER A 129 -10.52 -3.90 10.51
C SER A 129 -11.75 -4.36 9.72
N THR A 130 -12.93 -4.32 10.33
CA THR A 130 -14.21 -4.68 9.71
C THR A 130 -15.17 -3.53 9.85
N LEU A 131 -15.85 -3.19 8.76
CA LEU A 131 -16.84 -2.11 8.73
C LEU A 131 -18.26 -2.69 8.69
N MET A 132 -19.11 -2.23 9.60
CA MET A 132 -20.55 -2.45 9.56
C MET A 132 -21.28 -1.15 9.21
N ILE A 133 -22.11 -1.18 8.17
CA ILE A 133 -22.86 -0.02 7.70
C ILE A 133 -24.35 -0.26 7.95
N ALA A 134 -24.93 0.44 8.93
CA ALA A 134 -26.36 0.37 9.19
C ALA A 134 -27.18 1.11 8.11
N ARG A 135 -26.66 2.25 7.64
CA ARG A 135 -27.29 3.07 6.60
C ARG A 135 -26.25 3.86 5.85
N ALA A 136 -26.37 3.90 4.52
CA ALA A 136 -25.62 4.80 3.65
C ALA A 136 -26.59 5.68 2.88
N LYS A 137 -26.32 6.99 2.85
CA LYS A 137 -27.02 7.96 2.01
C LYS A 137 -25.98 8.70 1.18
N ILE A 138 -26.18 8.71 -0.13
CA ILE A 138 -25.31 9.41 -1.08
C ILE A 138 -26.18 10.44 -1.79
N GLU A 139 -25.71 11.67 -1.79
CA GLU A 139 -26.34 12.80 -2.47
C GLU A 139 -25.33 13.42 -3.43
N ALA A 140 -25.81 13.78 -4.62
CA ALA A 140 -25.04 14.48 -5.63
C ALA A 140 -25.99 15.36 -6.46
N GLU A 141 -25.45 16.42 -7.06
CA GLU A 141 -26.20 17.27 -8.01
C GLU A 141 -26.82 16.42 -9.13
N LYS A 142 -26.07 15.43 -9.61
CA LYS A 142 -26.54 14.45 -10.58
C LYS A 142 -26.06 13.05 -10.19
N MET A 143 -27.01 12.16 -9.94
CA MET A 143 -26.71 10.74 -9.74
C MET A 143 -26.46 10.05 -11.07
N GLY A 144 -25.34 9.34 -11.18
CA GLY A 144 -25.05 8.47 -12.31
C GLY A 144 -25.88 7.17 -12.27
N LEU A 145 -25.85 6.42 -13.37
CA LEU A 145 -26.44 5.09 -13.40
C LEU A 145 -25.69 4.14 -12.47
N LYS A 146 -26.45 3.33 -11.72
CA LYS A 146 -25.87 2.22 -10.95
C LYS A 146 -25.17 1.29 -11.93
N SER A 147 -23.88 1.09 -11.72
CA SER A 147 -23.06 0.19 -12.52
C SER A 147 -22.06 -0.49 -11.61
N LEU A 148 -21.79 -1.76 -11.87
CA LEU A 148 -20.64 -2.43 -11.31
C LEU A 148 -19.37 -1.71 -11.79
N PRO A 149 -18.35 -1.54 -10.95
CA PRO A 149 -17.08 -1.00 -11.42
C PRO A 149 -16.51 -1.90 -12.51
N SER A 150 -15.99 -1.30 -13.57
CA SER A 150 -15.38 -2.05 -14.67
C SER A 150 -14.11 -2.77 -14.17
N GLY A 151 -14.01 -4.07 -14.40
CA GLY A 151 -12.87 -4.89 -13.97
C GLY A 151 -12.90 -5.34 -12.51
N LEU A 152 -14.06 -5.31 -11.83
CA LEU A 152 -14.21 -5.86 -10.47
C LEU A 152 -14.52 -7.37 -10.44
N PHE A 153 -14.74 -7.98 -11.60
CA PHE A 153 -14.68 -9.42 -11.82
C PHE A 153 -13.87 -9.67 -13.09
N ASP A 154 -13.15 -10.78 -13.09
CA ASP A 154 -12.17 -11.26 -14.07
C ASP A 154 -10.74 -10.71 -13.88
N ALA A 155 -10.15 -11.06 -12.73
CA ALA A 155 -8.79 -11.59 -12.80
C ALA A 155 -8.83 -12.80 -13.76
N MET A 156 -8.77 -12.54 -15.07
CA MET A 156 -8.45 -13.60 -16.02
C MET A 156 -7.16 -14.23 -15.50
N PRO A 157 -7.07 -15.57 -15.39
CA PRO A 157 -5.79 -16.19 -15.15
C PRO A 157 -4.87 -15.72 -16.28
N LEU A 158 -3.87 -14.91 -15.94
CA LEU A 158 -2.83 -14.57 -16.88
C LEU A 158 -2.11 -15.89 -17.19
N VAL A 159 -2.27 -16.33 -18.43
CA VAL A 159 -1.55 -17.46 -18.98
C VAL A 159 -0.06 -17.12 -18.87
N VAL A 160 0.62 -17.77 -17.93
CA VAL A 160 2.08 -17.74 -17.87
C VAL A 160 2.57 -18.59 -19.02
N ALA A 161 2.77 -17.96 -20.19
CA ALA A 161 3.52 -18.58 -21.27
C ALA A 161 4.99 -18.59 -20.85
N ALA A 162 5.44 -19.70 -20.30
CA ALA A 162 6.86 -19.96 -20.11
C ALA A 162 7.47 -20.43 -21.43
N GLN A 163 8.52 -19.75 -21.90
CA GLN A 163 9.65 -20.41 -22.55
C GLN A 163 10.94 -19.58 -22.54
N ALA A 164 11.97 -20.21 -21.94
CA ALA A 164 13.40 -20.25 -22.29
C ALA A 164 14.47 -19.34 -21.61
N THR A 165 15.40 -20.08 -20.97
CA THR A 165 16.88 -19.96 -20.84
C THR A 165 17.56 -18.83 -20.06
N ALA A 166 16.91 -17.70 -19.79
CA ALA A 166 17.44 -16.66 -18.90
C ALA A 166 16.67 -16.63 -17.57
N PRO A 167 17.28 -16.21 -16.44
CA PRO A 167 16.53 -15.98 -15.21
C PRO A 167 15.41 -14.96 -15.49
N GLN A 168 14.16 -15.36 -15.22
CA GLN A 168 12.95 -14.58 -15.46
C GLN A 168 12.29 -14.27 -14.11
N PRO A 169 11.81 -13.03 -13.87
CA PRO A 169 11.02 -12.74 -12.69
C PRO A 169 9.68 -13.49 -12.76
N VAL A 170 9.33 -14.19 -11.69
CA VAL A 170 8.09 -14.98 -11.60
C VAL A 170 7.13 -14.30 -10.62
N PRO A 171 5.88 -13.95 -11.02
CA PRO A 171 4.91 -13.40 -10.08
C PRO A 171 4.68 -14.31 -8.88
N VAL A 172 4.59 -13.73 -7.69
CA VAL A 172 4.17 -14.48 -6.50
C VAL A 172 2.66 -14.53 -6.42
N LEU A 173 2.09 -15.69 -6.07
CA LEU A 173 0.65 -15.85 -5.84
C LEU A 173 0.26 -15.40 -4.43
N VAL A 174 -0.87 -14.71 -4.32
CA VAL A 174 -1.53 -14.33 -3.07
C VAL A 174 -2.96 -14.85 -3.14
N GLY A 175 -3.22 -15.97 -2.48
CA GLY A 175 -4.42 -16.75 -2.73
C GLY A 175 -4.43 -17.27 -4.17
N GLU A 176 -5.50 -16.98 -4.91
CA GLU A 176 -5.66 -17.35 -6.33
C GLU A 176 -5.18 -16.27 -7.30
N SER A 177 -4.75 -15.10 -6.80
CA SER A 177 -4.38 -13.94 -7.62
C SER A 177 -2.86 -13.76 -7.73
N THR A 178 -2.38 -13.34 -8.89
CA THR A 178 -0.97 -12.91 -9.07
C THR A 178 -0.74 -11.56 -8.40
N SER A 179 0.33 -11.43 -7.61
CA SER A 179 0.69 -10.15 -6.98
C SER A 179 1.36 -9.15 -7.93
N ALA A 180 1.79 -9.59 -9.12
CA ALA A 180 2.39 -8.74 -10.14
C ALA A 180 2.07 -9.28 -11.54
N LEU A 181 1.99 -8.39 -12.53
CA LEU A 181 1.99 -8.73 -13.94
C LEU A 181 3.41 -8.57 -14.48
N VAL A 182 3.88 -9.56 -15.22
CA VAL A 182 5.24 -9.59 -15.77
C VAL A 182 5.15 -9.69 -17.28
N ASN A 183 5.67 -8.67 -17.97
CA ASN A 183 5.76 -8.64 -19.42
C ASN A 183 7.20 -8.37 -19.85
N ARG A 184 7.67 -9.03 -20.91
CA ARG A 184 8.98 -8.77 -21.52
C ARG A 184 8.83 -7.86 -22.72
N ASP A 185 9.68 -6.85 -22.84
CA ASP A 185 9.85 -6.03 -24.03
C ASP A 185 11.34 -5.83 -24.34
N ASP A 186 11.65 -5.01 -25.35
CA ASP A 186 13.03 -4.74 -25.80
C ASP A 186 13.89 -4.03 -24.74
N GLU A 187 13.24 -3.40 -23.75
CA GLU A 187 13.88 -2.67 -22.66
C GLU A 187 13.99 -3.51 -21.38
N GLY A 188 13.58 -4.78 -21.37
CA GLY A 188 13.69 -5.69 -20.23
C GLY A 188 12.34 -6.21 -19.73
N TRP A 189 12.20 -6.42 -18.43
CA TRP A 189 10.97 -6.90 -17.81
C TRP A 189 10.17 -5.74 -17.21
N LYS A 190 8.97 -5.49 -17.74
CA LYS A 190 8.01 -4.56 -17.15
C LYS A 190 7.18 -5.29 -16.10
N ILE A 191 7.32 -4.88 -14.84
CA ILE A 191 6.58 -5.43 -13.71
C ILE A 191 5.50 -4.43 -13.32
N THR A 192 4.23 -4.84 -13.34
CA THR A 192 3.08 -3.95 -13.10
C THR A 192 2.23 -4.47 -11.96
N ASN A 193 1.77 -3.59 -11.07
CA ASN A 193 0.89 -3.96 -9.97
C ASN A 193 -0.56 -4.11 -10.49
N PRO A 194 -1.15 -5.32 -10.46
CA PRO A 194 -2.54 -5.53 -10.85
C PRO A 194 -3.54 -5.07 -9.79
N ALA A 195 -3.07 -4.69 -8.60
CA ALA A 195 -3.89 -4.22 -7.49
C ALA A 195 -3.42 -2.83 -7.02
N SER A 196 -4.22 -2.17 -6.18
CA SER A 196 -3.74 -1.01 -5.44
C SER A 196 -3.12 -1.45 -4.12
N GLY A 197 -1.83 -1.17 -3.93
CA GLY A 197 -1.07 -1.69 -2.80
C GLY A 197 -0.75 -3.17 -2.95
N GLY A 198 -1.03 -3.98 -1.93
CA GLY A 198 -0.73 -5.41 -1.96
C GLY A 198 0.78 -5.73 -1.95
N ALA A 199 1.09 -7.01 -2.18
CA ALA A 199 2.46 -7.53 -2.09
C ALA A 199 3.37 -7.07 -3.25
N PHE A 200 2.80 -6.73 -4.42
CA PHE A 200 3.50 -6.30 -5.63
C PHE A 200 4.83 -7.04 -5.88
N GLU A 201 4.82 -8.38 -5.86
CA GLU A 201 6.04 -9.17 -5.71
C GLU A 201 6.35 -10.09 -6.90
N VAL A 202 7.64 -10.18 -7.22
CA VAL A 202 8.20 -11.18 -8.12
C VAL A 202 9.37 -11.92 -7.48
N ASN A 203 9.43 -13.23 -7.67
CA ASN A 203 10.59 -14.05 -7.36
C ASN A 203 11.64 -13.89 -8.45
N LEU A 204 12.88 -13.66 -8.04
CA LEU A 204 14.06 -13.53 -8.88
C LEU A 204 14.88 -14.84 -8.97
N SER A 205 14.66 -15.77 -8.06
CA SER A 205 15.29 -17.10 -8.10
C SER A 205 14.23 -18.20 -7.95
N THR A 206 14.30 -19.20 -8.83
CA THR A 206 13.45 -20.41 -8.79
C THR A 206 14.17 -21.61 -8.18
N ALA A 207 15.47 -21.48 -7.92
CA ALA A 207 16.30 -22.46 -7.24
C ALA A 207 17.10 -21.78 -6.12
N PRO A 208 17.49 -22.53 -5.07
CA PRO A 208 18.33 -21.99 -4.02
C PRO A 208 19.69 -21.51 -4.55
N LEU A 209 20.17 -20.41 -3.99
CA LEU A 209 21.48 -19.83 -4.28
C LEU A 209 22.41 -20.02 -3.08
N THR A 210 23.72 -19.96 -3.32
CA THR A 210 24.72 -19.97 -2.24
C THR A 210 25.39 -18.62 -2.17
N ALA A 211 25.37 -18.01 -0.98
CA ALA A 211 26.12 -16.81 -0.66
C ALA A 211 27.35 -17.16 0.18
N THR A 212 28.44 -16.44 -0.04
CA THR A 212 29.67 -16.42 0.76
C THR A 212 29.89 -15.01 1.29
N SER A 213 30.93 -14.79 2.11
CA SER A 213 31.23 -13.45 2.64
C SER A 213 31.53 -12.40 1.55
N GLN A 214 31.90 -12.82 0.34
CA GLN A 214 32.19 -11.94 -0.80
C GLN A 214 30.98 -11.68 -1.72
N THR A 215 29.86 -12.37 -1.48
CA THR A 215 28.67 -12.28 -2.34
C THR A 215 28.05 -10.89 -2.32
N ARG A 216 27.68 -10.39 -3.51
CA ARG A 216 27.06 -9.07 -3.69
C ARG A 216 25.75 -9.21 -4.46
N LEU A 217 24.67 -8.73 -3.87
CA LEU A 217 23.42 -8.60 -4.60
C LEU A 217 23.47 -7.34 -5.47
N GLU A 218 23.35 -7.52 -6.77
CA GLU A 218 23.25 -6.44 -7.75
C GLU A 218 21.94 -6.56 -8.53
N ILE A 219 21.18 -5.46 -8.59
CA ILE A 219 19.90 -5.38 -9.29
C ILE A 219 19.95 -4.15 -10.20
N ASP A 220 19.67 -4.34 -11.48
CA ASP A 220 19.53 -3.24 -12.44
C ASP A 220 18.04 -3.03 -12.71
N ALA A 221 17.47 -1.97 -12.15
CA ALA A 221 16.06 -1.67 -12.21
C ALA A 221 15.78 -0.16 -12.21
N ASP A 222 14.95 0.27 -13.14
CA ASP A 222 14.37 1.61 -13.14
C ASP A 222 13.07 1.60 -12.34
N ILE A 223 13.16 2.12 -11.11
CA ILE A 223 12.08 2.15 -10.12
C ILE A 223 11.63 3.61 -9.93
N PRO A 224 10.42 3.97 -10.41
CA PRO A 224 9.83 5.28 -10.18
C PRO A 224 9.62 5.58 -8.69
N ALA A 225 9.61 6.87 -8.31
CA ALA A 225 9.51 7.28 -6.90
C ALA A 225 8.20 6.83 -6.20
N ASN A 226 7.13 6.59 -6.97
CA ASN A 226 5.84 6.10 -6.48
C ASN A 226 5.75 4.56 -6.41
N VAL A 227 6.80 3.84 -6.82
CA VAL A 227 6.94 2.41 -6.60
C VAL A 227 7.79 2.19 -5.34
N LYS A 228 7.27 1.40 -4.42
CA LYS A 228 7.81 1.15 -3.08
C LYS A 228 8.02 -0.35 -2.91
N ILE A 229 9.18 -0.81 -3.33
CA ILE A 229 9.59 -2.22 -3.23
C ILE A 229 10.97 -2.33 -2.59
N ASP A 230 11.22 -3.49 -1.99
CA ASP A 230 12.51 -3.89 -1.42
C ASP A 230 12.88 -5.29 -1.90
N ALA A 231 14.15 -5.64 -1.73
CA ALA A 231 14.61 -7.00 -1.95
C ALA A 231 14.41 -7.84 -0.69
N TYR A 232 14.02 -9.10 -0.88
CA TYR A 232 13.90 -10.06 0.20
C TYR A 232 14.68 -11.32 -0.11
N CYS A 233 15.34 -11.88 0.91
CA CYS A 233 15.92 -13.22 0.83
C CYS A 233 15.35 -14.13 1.92
N ILE A 234 15.14 -15.39 1.60
CA ILE A 234 14.76 -16.43 2.58
C ILE A 234 16.00 -17.26 2.89
N ILE A 235 16.36 -17.36 4.17
CA ILE A 235 17.49 -18.13 4.69
C ILE A 235 17.00 -18.92 5.89
N ASP A 236 17.15 -20.25 5.86
CA ASP A 236 16.69 -21.16 6.90
C ASP A 236 15.20 -20.95 7.27
N GLY A 237 14.38 -20.69 6.26
CA GLY A 237 12.94 -20.41 6.42
C GLY A 237 12.60 -19.02 6.98
N MET A 238 13.58 -18.20 7.35
CA MET A 238 13.37 -16.82 7.80
C MET A 238 13.54 -15.84 6.64
N ARG A 239 12.62 -14.89 6.52
CA ARG A 239 12.73 -13.79 5.55
C ARG A 239 13.60 -12.68 6.12
N TYR A 240 14.42 -12.10 5.26
CA TYR A 240 15.22 -10.92 5.54
C TYR A 240 14.94 -9.84 4.51
N THR A 241 14.91 -8.59 4.96
CA THR A 241 14.67 -7.42 4.11
C THR A 241 15.99 -6.74 3.76
N ILE A 242 16.14 -6.31 2.52
CA ILE A 242 17.23 -5.47 2.03
C ILE A 242 16.57 -4.24 1.40
N GLU A 243 16.67 -3.11 2.09
CA GLU A 243 15.90 -1.91 1.78
C GLU A 243 16.34 -1.29 0.45
N MET A 244 15.36 -0.90 -0.38
CA MET A 244 15.59 -0.21 -1.65
C MET A 244 14.79 1.09 -1.71
N THR A 245 13.49 0.99 -2.04
CA THR A 245 12.58 2.13 -2.19
C THR A 245 11.41 2.07 -1.24
N GLY A 246 11.23 0.96 -0.52
CA GLY A 246 10.05 0.72 0.29
C GLY A 246 9.93 1.61 1.50
N ASP A 247 11.02 2.19 2.02
CA ASP A 247 10.99 3.04 3.23
C ASP A 247 10.16 2.39 4.35
N GLN A 248 10.56 1.16 4.68
CA GLN A 248 9.80 0.24 5.51
C GLN A 248 10.07 0.47 6.98
N ARG A 249 9.05 0.28 7.82
CA ARG A 249 9.29 0.10 9.25
C ARG A 249 9.91 -1.28 9.49
N PRO A 250 10.93 -1.41 10.35
CA PRO A 250 11.48 -2.71 10.70
C PRO A 250 10.41 -3.66 11.22
N ASP A 251 10.36 -4.87 10.66
CA ASP A 251 9.47 -5.95 11.11
C ASP A 251 10.30 -7.08 11.72
N ALA A 252 9.89 -7.55 12.89
CA ALA A 252 10.50 -8.70 13.55
C ALA A 252 10.34 -9.99 12.71
N MET A 253 9.30 -10.08 11.87
CA MET A 253 9.10 -11.22 10.96
C MET A 253 9.97 -11.17 9.71
N ALA A 254 10.56 -10.01 9.39
CA ALA A 254 11.49 -9.85 8.28
C ALA A 254 12.60 -8.85 8.61
N PRO A 255 13.55 -9.22 9.50
CA PRO A 255 14.60 -8.33 9.94
C PRO A 255 15.39 -7.73 8.78
N THR A 256 15.78 -6.45 8.91
CA THR A 256 16.58 -5.77 7.90
C THR A 256 18.05 -6.22 7.96
N LEU A 257 18.64 -6.51 6.80
CA LEU A 257 20.09 -6.73 6.65
C LEU A 257 20.82 -5.41 6.35
N GLY A 258 20.10 -4.38 5.93
CA GLY A 258 20.61 -3.07 5.56
C GLY A 258 19.98 -2.54 4.28
N GLN A 259 20.54 -1.44 3.77
CA GLN A 259 20.03 -0.71 2.62
C GLN A 259 20.93 -0.86 1.39
N MET A 260 20.33 -1.06 0.22
CA MET A 260 21.05 -1.05 -1.06
C MET A 260 21.52 0.37 -1.41
N THR A 261 22.71 0.46 -2.00
CA THR A 261 23.22 1.70 -2.60
C THR A 261 22.75 1.83 -4.05
N ARG A 262 22.36 3.03 -4.49
CA ARG A 262 21.85 3.29 -5.85
C ARG A 262 22.81 4.18 -6.66
N SER A 263 23.09 3.79 -7.90
CA SER A 263 23.77 4.61 -8.91
C SER A 263 23.04 4.48 -10.26
N GLY A 264 22.26 5.48 -10.65
CA GLY A 264 21.38 5.38 -11.81
C GLY A 264 20.27 4.35 -11.59
N SER A 265 20.17 3.37 -12.49
CA SER A 265 19.28 2.20 -12.37
C SER A 265 19.90 1.05 -11.57
N LYS A 266 21.19 1.12 -11.22
CA LYS A 266 21.90 0.03 -10.55
C LYS A 266 21.81 0.16 -9.04
N TRP A 267 21.42 -0.95 -8.42
CA TRP A 267 21.32 -1.14 -6.98
C TRP A 267 22.34 -2.19 -6.55
N SER A 268 23.10 -1.92 -5.49
CA SER A 268 24.15 -2.83 -5.02
C SER A 268 24.16 -2.96 -3.49
N PHE A 269 24.33 -4.19 -3.00
CA PHE A 269 24.39 -4.52 -1.58
C PHE A 269 25.41 -5.62 -1.29
N ALA A 270 26.26 -5.40 -0.28
CA ALA A 270 27.24 -6.37 0.17
C ALA A 270 26.59 -7.45 1.05
N LEU A 271 25.81 -8.34 0.41
CA LEU A 271 24.99 -9.34 1.09
C LEU A 271 25.84 -10.27 1.98
N GLY A 272 26.96 -10.78 1.47
CA GLY A 272 27.85 -11.66 2.21
C GLY A 272 28.34 -11.05 3.53
N ALA A 273 28.80 -9.79 3.48
CA ALA A 273 29.25 -9.06 4.65
C ALA A 273 28.11 -8.75 5.65
N ALA A 274 26.88 -8.55 5.17
CA ALA A 274 25.72 -8.40 6.06
C ALA A 274 25.36 -9.71 6.76
N LEU A 275 25.38 -10.83 6.04
CA LEU A 275 25.14 -12.15 6.60
C LEU A 275 26.23 -12.58 7.58
N GLU A 276 27.51 -12.32 7.29
CA GLU A 276 28.61 -12.62 8.20
C GLU A 276 28.48 -11.86 9.53
N ARG A 277 28.08 -10.58 9.48
CA ARG A 277 27.80 -9.80 10.71
C ARG A 277 26.64 -10.37 11.52
N ARG A 278 25.62 -10.93 10.86
CA ARG A 278 24.43 -11.50 11.52
C ARG A 278 24.67 -12.91 12.06
N PHE A 279 25.45 -13.71 11.33
CA PHE A 279 25.71 -15.13 11.56
C PHE A 279 27.22 -15.39 11.62
N ALA A 280 27.89 -14.84 12.62
CA ALA A 280 29.36 -14.79 12.70
C ALA A 280 30.07 -16.16 12.60
N SER A 281 29.40 -17.26 12.97
CA SER A 281 29.93 -18.62 12.91
C SER A 281 29.80 -19.30 11.54
N GLN A 282 29.01 -18.73 10.62
CA GLN A 282 28.77 -19.29 9.28
C GLN A 282 29.65 -18.61 8.24
N LYS A 283 30.11 -19.38 7.23
CA LYS A 283 30.92 -18.87 6.11
C LYS A 283 30.22 -18.96 4.75
N SER A 284 29.11 -19.68 4.71
CA SER A 284 28.25 -19.82 3.55
C SER A 284 26.80 -19.88 4.00
N TRP A 285 25.91 -19.31 3.19
CA TRP A 285 24.47 -19.27 3.45
C TRP A 285 23.72 -19.80 2.24
N LYS A 286 22.74 -20.65 2.48
CA LYS A 286 21.78 -21.06 1.46
C LYS A 286 20.65 -20.04 1.42
N ILE A 287 20.46 -19.40 0.28
CA ILE A 287 19.34 -18.50 0.02
C ILE A 287 18.28 -19.32 -0.71
N ASP A 288 17.21 -19.68 -0.02
CA ASP A 288 16.14 -20.51 -0.57
C ASP A 288 15.32 -19.74 -1.62
N ALA A 289 15.17 -18.43 -1.45
CA ALA A 289 14.50 -17.55 -2.41
C ALA A 289 15.05 -16.12 -2.35
N LEU A 290 15.07 -15.45 -3.50
CA LEU A 290 15.30 -14.02 -3.67
C LEU A 290 14.08 -13.41 -4.37
N SER A 291 13.53 -12.32 -3.86
CA SER A 291 12.37 -11.64 -4.45
C SER A 291 12.48 -10.11 -4.37
N LEU A 292 11.67 -9.42 -5.18
CA LEU A 292 11.41 -7.99 -5.11
C LEU A 292 9.93 -7.77 -4.86
N GLY A 293 9.57 -6.99 -3.84
CA GLY A 293 8.15 -6.66 -3.60
C GLY A 293 7.90 -5.69 -2.45
N ALA A 294 6.64 -5.59 -2.05
CA ALA A 294 6.12 -4.75 -0.98
C ALA A 294 5.47 -5.63 0.10
N ARG A 295 6.30 -6.35 0.86
CA ARG A 295 5.81 -7.31 1.88
C ARG A 295 5.56 -6.70 3.25
N HIS A 296 6.02 -5.48 3.45
CA HIS A 296 5.88 -4.75 4.71
C HIS A 296 5.50 -3.30 4.40
N GLY A 297 5.14 -2.53 5.42
CA GLY A 297 4.97 -1.09 5.29
C GLY A 297 3.93 -0.51 6.23
N ASP A 298 3.76 0.80 6.09
CA ASP A 298 2.60 1.48 6.64
C ASP A 298 1.33 0.81 6.11
N ALA A 299 0.35 0.57 6.96
CA ALA A 299 -0.83 -0.23 6.63
C ALA A 299 -1.60 0.33 5.41
N TYR A 300 -1.51 1.64 5.16
CA TYR A 300 -2.12 2.30 4.01
C TYR A 300 -1.39 2.08 2.69
N ARG A 301 -0.12 1.64 2.71
CA ARG A 301 0.59 1.18 1.51
C ARG A 301 -0.10 -0.03 0.90
N TRP A 302 -0.65 -0.91 1.73
CA TRP A 302 -1.42 -2.07 1.28
C TRP A 302 -2.69 -1.71 0.50
N LEU A 303 -3.12 -0.45 0.56
CA LEU A 303 -4.24 0.09 -0.20
C LEU A 303 -3.82 1.11 -1.27
N GLY A 304 -2.52 1.31 -1.48
CA GLY A 304 -1.97 2.20 -2.50
C GLY A 304 -2.01 3.70 -2.16
N PHE A 305 -2.12 4.06 -0.87
CA PHE A 305 -2.03 5.46 -0.42
C PHE A 305 -0.59 5.95 -0.22
N ASP A 306 0.37 5.04 -0.17
CA ASP A 306 1.80 5.33 0.05
C ASP A 306 2.67 4.59 -0.97
N GLY A 307 2.30 4.74 -2.25
CA GLY A 307 2.94 4.08 -3.39
C GLY A 307 2.27 2.76 -3.80
N ASN A 308 2.74 2.19 -4.91
CA ASN A 308 2.24 0.94 -5.49
C ASN A 308 0.74 0.94 -5.83
N ALA A 309 0.20 2.08 -6.29
CA ALA A 309 -1.18 2.14 -6.77
C ALA A 309 -1.43 1.16 -7.93
N LEU A 310 -2.71 0.92 -8.26
CA LEU A 310 -3.10 0.13 -9.42
C LEU A 310 -2.38 0.61 -10.70
N GLY A 311 -1.72 -0.31 -11.40
CA GLY A 311 -0.96 -0.01 -12.61
C GLY A 311 0.43 0.61 -12.37
N ALA A 312 0.84 0.80 -11.11
CA ALA A 312 2.22 1.18 -10.80
C ALA A 312 3.17 0.15 -11.42
N SER A 313 4.25 0.62 -12.06
CA SER A 313 5.17 -0.27 -12.76
C SER A 313 6.62 0.19 -12.64
N TYR A 314 7.52 -0.77 -12.72
CA TYR A 314 8.97 -0.57 -12.80
C TYR A 314 9.56 -1.49 -13.87
N ARG A 315 10.77 -1.16 -14.33
CA ARG A 315 11.52 -1.99 -15.29
C ARG A 315 12.66 -2.70 -14.58
N LEU A 316 12.74 -4.02 -14.76
CA LEU A 316 13.83 -4.87 -14.27
C LEU A 316 14.68 -5.31 -15.47
N LEU A 317 15.92 -4.83 -15.51
CA LEU A 317 16.87 -5.05 -16.60
C LEU A 317 17.72 -6.29 -16.36
N GLY A 318 18.02 -6.59 -15.10
CA GLY A 318 18.76 -7.78 -14.70
C GLY A 318 19.09 -7.82 -13.22
N TRP A 319 19.56 -8.97 -12.74
CA TRP A 319 20.04 -9.15 -11.37
C TRP A 319 21.09 -10.25 -11.32
N LYS A 320 21.93 -10.21 -10.29
CA LYS A 320 22.89 -11.28 -9.97
C LYS A 320 23.25 -11.25 -8.49
N LEU A 321 23.79 -12.38 -8.04
CA LEU A 321 24.29 -12.63 -6.69
C LEU A 321 25.78 -12.96 -6.74
#